data_AF-A0A2X3EZ78-F1
#
_entry.id   AF-A0A2X3EZ78-F1
#
_cell.length_a   1.000
_cell.length_b   1.000
_cell.length_c   1.000
_cell.angle_alpha   90.00
_cell.angle_beta   90.00
_cell.angle_gamma   90.00
#
_symmetry.space_group_name_H-M   'P 1'
#
loop_
_entity.id
_entity.type
_entity.pdbx_description
1 polymer ?
#
loop_
_entity_poly.entity_id
_entity_poly.type
_entity_poly.pdbx_seq_one_letter_code
_entity_poly.pdbx_strand_id
1 'polypeptide(L)' 'MVFLKDRLAKYELSVVDYYTDRGAWVAVVNRVEGMMRNYPDTQATRDALTKMENAYRQMQMNAQADKVAKIIAANSKNT' A
#
# COMPACT_ATOMS: atom_id res chain seq x y z
N MET A 1 -12.80 18.01 6.01
CA MET A 1 -11.46 17.47 6.38
C MET A 1 -11.07 16.20 5.62
N VAL A 2 -12.00 15.42 5.05
CA VAL A 2 -11.69 14.21 4.26
C VAL A 2 -10.86 14.50 3.00
N PHE A 3 -11.18 15.59 2.28
CA PHE A 3 -10.52 15.94 1.02
C PHE A 3 -9.00 16.16 1.11
N LEU A 4 -8.50 16.79 2.18
CA LEU A 4 -7.06 17.04 2.33
C LEU A 4 -6.30 15.74 2.60
N LYS A 5 -6.89 14.88 3.44
CA LYS A 5 -6.36 13.56 3.76
C LYS A 5 -6.27 12.68 2.52
N ASP A 6 -7.34 12.67 1.71
CA ASP A 6 -7.37 11.96 0.43
C ASP A 6 -6.31 12.48 -0.55
N ARG A 7 -6.10 13.80 -0.60
CA ARG A 7 -5.07 14.40 -1.46
C ARG A 7 -3.66 13.99 -1.03
N LEU A 8 -3.38 13.98 0.27
CA LEU A 8 -2.09 13.53 0.81
C LEU A 8 -1.87 12.03 0.55
N ALA A 9 -2.90 11.21 0.75
CA ALA A 9 -2.83 9.79 0.46
C ALA A 9 -2.59 9.50 -1.04
N LYS A 10 -3.24 10.25 -1.94
CA LYS A 10 -2.99 10.15 -3.38
C LYS A 10 -1.55 10.52 -3.75
N TYR A 11 -0.97 11.53 -3.08
CA TYR A 11 0.42 11.89 -3.29
C TYR A 11 1.37 10.75 -2.89
N GLU A 12 1.17 10.15 -1.71
CA GLU A 12 1.97 8.99 -1.29
C GLU A 12 1.80 7.81 -2.25
N LEU A 13 0.59 7.56 -2.77
CA LEU A 13 0.38 6.52 -3.79
C LEU A 13 1.20 6.78 -5.06
N SER A 14 1.27 8.03 -5.54
CA SER A 14 2.13 8.37 -6.69
C SER A 14 3.63 8.14 -6.40
N VAL A 15 4.06 8.35 -5.15
CA VAL A 15 5.44 8.03 -4.73
C VAL A 15 5.67 6.52 -4.69
N VAL A 16 4.68 5.75 -4.22
CA VAL A 16 4.71 4.28 -4.26
C VAL A 16 4.82 3.77 -5.70
N ASP A 17 4.07 4.35 -6.63
CA ASP A 17 4.13 4.01 -8.07
C ASP A 17 5.52 4.25 -8.63
N TYR A 18 6.07 5.44 -8.36
CA TYR A 18 7.40 5.83 -8.80
C TYR A 18 8.50 4.85 -8.34
N TYR A 19 8.42 4.35 -7.09
CA TYR A 19 9.36 3.36 -6.56
C TYR A 19 9.08 1.94 -7.07
N THR A 20 7.82 1.59 -7.31
CA THR A 20 7.40 0.32 -7.91
C THR A 20 8.01 0.16 -9.30
N ASP A 21 7.91 1.20 -10.13
CA ASP A 21 8.44 1.21 -11.50
C ASP A 21 9.97 1.07 -11.54
N ARG A 22 10.66 1.45 -10.46
CA ARG A 22 12.12 1.36 -10.30
C ARG A 22 12.58 0.07 -9.63
N GLY A 23 11.66 -0.80 -9.23
CA GLY A 23 11.98 -2.01 -8.46
C GLY A 23 12.53 -1.73 -7.05
N ALA A 24 12.27 -0.55 -6.49
CA ALA A 24 12.68 -0.17 -5.14
C ALA A 24 11.70 -0.73 -4.11
N TRP A 25 11.63 -2.06 -4.00
CA TRP A 25 10.61 -2.78 -3.23
C TRP A 25 10.58 -2.43 -1.73
N VAL A 26 11.74 -2.23 -1.11
CA VAL A 26 11.81 -1.81 0.31
C VAL A 26 11.18 -0.42 0.51
N ALA A 27 11.41 0.50 -0.43
CA ALA A 27 10.83 1.83 -0.36
C ALA A 27 9.31 1.80 -0.55
N VAL A 28 8.81 0.94 -1.45
CA VAL A 28 7.37 0.69 -1.63
C VAL A 28 6.74 0.28 -0.30
N VAL A 29 7.28 -0.75 0.35
CA VAL A 29 6.77 -1.26 1.64
C VAL A 29 6.73 -0.16 2.71
N ASN A 30 7.85 0.55 2.91
CA ASN A 30 7.93 1.62 3.92
C ASN A 30 6.92 2.74 3.67
N ARG A 31 6.66 3.09 2.40
CA ARG A 31 5.67 4.11 2.03
C ARG A 31 4.25 3.64 2.32
N VAL A 32 3.91 2.41 1.93
CA VAL A 32 2.58 1.85 2.20
C VAL A 32 2.33 1.70 3.70
N GLU A 33 3.31 1.29 4.50
CA GLU A 33 3.20 1.28 5.96
C GLU A 33 2.90 2.67 6.53
N GLY A 34 3.55 3.71 6.01
CA GLY A 34 3.26 5.11 6.37
C GLY A 34 1.83 5.51 6.00
N MET A 35 1.36 5.12 4.82
CA MET A 35 -0.03 5.35 4.38
C MET A 35 -1.04 4.63 5.27
N MET A 36 -0.77 3.39 5.70
CA MET A 36 -1.63 2.67 6.64
C MET A 36 -1.70 3.34 8.01
N ARG A 37 -0.60 3.93 8.49
CA ARG A 37 -0.57 4.61 9.78
C ARG A 37 -1.30 5.97 9.73
N ASN A 38 -1.08 6.74 8.68
CA ASN A 38 -1.55 8.13 8.60
C ASN A 38 -2.91 8.25 7.90
N TYR A 39 -3.18 7.38 6.93
CA TYR A 39 -4.32 7.45 6.01
C TYR A 39 -5.05 6.09 5.82
N PRO A 40 -5.36 5.33 6.89
CA PRO A 40 -5.89 3.96 6.79
C PRO A 40 -7.24 3.82 6.09
N ASP A 41 -8.07 4.85 6.16
CA ASP A 41 -9.45 4.95 5.68
C ASP A 41 -9.57 5.43 4.23
N THR A 42 -8.46 5.79 3.58
CA THR A 42 -8.46 6.33 2.22
C THR A 42 -8.41 5.24 1.15
N GLN A 43 -9.04 5.49 0.00
CA GLN A 43 -8.99 4.57 -1.14
C GLN A 43 -7.55 4.37 -1.65
N ALA A 44 -6.74 5.44 -1.65
CA ALA A 44 -5.35 5.36 -2.11
C ALA A 44 -4.52 4.37 -1.29
N THR A 45 -4.76 4.28 0.03
CA THR A 45 -4.09 3.27 0.88
C THR A 45 -4.53 1.86 0.52
N ARG A 46 -5.80 1.64 0.19
CA ARG A 46 -6.29 0.32 -0.26
C ARG A 46 -5.60 -0.10 -1.55
N ASP A 47 -5.50 0.80 -2.51
CA ASP A 47 -4.83 0.54 -3.80
C ASP A 47 -3.32 0.29 -3.61
N ALA A 48 -2.69 0.98 -2.64
CA ALA A 48 -1.27 0.78 -2.30
C ALA A 48 -0.97 -0.62 -1.70
N LEU A 49 -1.93 -1.25 -1.01
CA LEU A 49 -1.72 -2.59 -0.41
C LEU A 49 -1.35 -3.65 -1.45
N THR A 50 -1.96 -3.61 -2.65
CA THR A 50 -1.62 -4.54 -3.73
C THR A 50 -0.17 -4.35 -4.21
N LYS A 51 0.34 -3.12 -4.18
CA LYS A 51 1.74 -2.81 -4.51
C LYS A 51 2.69 -3.31 -3.43
N MET A 52 2.31 -3.19 -2.16
CA MET A 52 3.04 -3.76 -1.03
C MET A 52 3.10 -5.29 -1.09
N GLU A 53 2.00 -5.96 -1.44
CA GLU A 53 1.99 -7.41 -1.66
C GLU A 53 2.98 -7.82 -2.75
N ASN A 54 2.92 -7.15 -3.91
CA ASN A 54 3.85 -7.41 -5.02
C ASN A 54 5.30 -7.17 -4.58
N ALA A 55 5.59 -6.05 -3.89
CA ALA A 55 6.92 -5.76 -3.38
C ALA A 55 7.47 -6.88 -2.48
N TYR A 56 6.64 -7.44 -1.57
CA TYR A 56 7.06 -8.58 -0.76
C TYR A 56 7.29 -9.85 -1.59
N ARG A 57 6.48 -10.13 -2.61
CA ARG A 57 6.71 -11.25 -3.54
C ARG A 57 8.04 -11.10 -4.27
N GLN A 58 8.35 -9.90 -4.75
CA GLN A 58 9.62 -9.62 -5.45
C GLN A 58 10.84 -9.77 -4.53
N MET A 59 10.69 -9.45 -3.25
CA MET A 59 11.72 -9.67 -2.23
C MET A 59 11.77 -11.12 -1.70
N GLN A 60 10.99 -12.05 -2.29
CA GLN A 60 10.85 -13.44 -1.83
C GLN A 60 10.32 -13.58 -0.39
N MET A 61 9.69 -12.53 0.15
CA MET A 61 9.10 -12.47 1.48
C MET A 61 7.65 -12.97 1.46
N ASN A 62 7.47 -14.23 1.06
CA ASN A 62 6.14 -14.81 0.80
C ASN A 62 5.21 -14.78 2.02
N ALA A 63 5.73 -15.00 3.23
CA ALA A 63 4.92 -14.96 4.44
C ALA A 63 4.31 -13.57 4.71
N GLN A 64 5.05 -12.51 4.37
CA GLN A 64 4.60 -11.13 4.49
C GLN A 64 3.60 -10.79 3.38
N ALA A 65 3.88 -11.23 2.15
CA ALA A 65 2.92 -11.09 1.05
C ALA A 65 1.57 -11.73 1.39
N ASP A 66 1.57 -12.96 1.93
CA ASP A 66 0.34 -13.66 2.33
C ASP A 66 -0.42 -12.93 3.45
N LYS A 67 0.28 -12.26 4.37
CA LYS A 67 -0.35 -11.40 5.38
C LYS A 67 -1.04 -10.20 4.75
N VAL A 68 -0.38 -9.53 3.80
CA VAL A 68 -0.97 -8.39 3.08
C VAL A 68 -2.18 -8.84 2.25
N ALA A 69 -2.09 -9.98 1.56
CA ALA A 69 -3.20 -10.54 0.81
C ALA A 69 -4.43 -10.82 1.70
N LYS A 70 -4.21 -11.33 2.92
CA LYS A 70 -5.29 -11.52 3.91
C LYS A 70 -5.94 -10.19 4.32
N ILE A 71 -5.15 -9.13 4.50
CA ILE A 71 -5.68 -7.79 4.82
C ILE A 71 -6.51 -7.25 3.66
N ILE A 72 -6.02 -7.36 2.42
CA ILE A 72 -6.77 -6.97 1.22
C ILE A 72 -8.10 -7.73 1.16
N ALA A 73 -8.07 -9.04 1.32
CA ALA A 73 -9.27 -9.89 1.29
C ALA A 73 -10.25 -9.56 2.42
N ALA A 74 -9.77 -9.23 3.63
CA ALA A 74 -10.61 -8.81 4.74
C ALA A 74 -11.31 -7.46 4.45
N ASN A 75 -10.61 -6.52 3.82
CA ASN A 75 -11.18 -5.23 3.46
C ASN A 75 -12.20 -5.32 2.32
N SER A 76 -12.01 -6.21 1.34
CA SER A 76 -12.95 -6.43 0.23
C SER A 76 -14.29 -7.06 0.66
N LYS A 77 -14.33 -7.75 1.81
CA LYS A 77 -15.56 -8.32 2.36
C LYS A 77 -16.42 -7.32 3.14
N ASN A 78 -15.87 -6.15 3.47
CA ASN A 78 -16.55 -5.10 4.23
C ASN A 78 -17.22 -4.04 3.34
N THR A 79 -17.42 -4.35 2.05
CA THR A 79 -18.22 -3.60 1.07
C THR A 79 -19.36 -4.47 0.61
#